data_AF-A0A8T0HM22-F1
#
_entry.id   AF-A0A8T0HM22-F1
#
_cell.length_a   1.000
_cell.length_b   1.000
_cell.length_c   1.000
_cell.angle_alpha   90.00
_cell.angle_beta   90.00
_cell.angle_gamma   90.00
#
_symmetry.space_group_name_H-M   'P 1'
#
loop_
_entity.id
_entity.type
_entity.pdbx_description
1 polymer ?
#
loop_
_entity_poly.entity_id
_entity_poly.type
_entity_poly.pdbx_seq_one_letter_code
_entity_poly.pdbx_strand_id
1 'polypeptide(L)'
;MVEGPLLHRLAFAHRKLLFGQKFTATSPTGHFADGAAVIDGLFVSHIEVYGKNFFYFFTRERVGEISVLEKVGDSASSSPLEEAVVVHMHLGMSGSFRTYKCPGPVPREATRLRMYNEELGVEAHLSAMVCDYGT
;
A
#
# COMPACT_ATOMS: atom_id res chain seq x y z
N MET A 1 12.52 15.27 9.61
CA MET A 1 11.23 14.95 10.26
C MET A 1 10.19 14.81 9.17
N VAL A 2 9.56 13.65 9.00
CA VAL A 2 8.37 13.55 8.13
C VAL A 2 7.17 13.96 8.98
N GLU A 3 6.60 15.12 8.70
CA GLU A 3 5.46 15.66 9.45
C GLU A 3 4.13 15.09 8.95
N GLY A 4 3.12 15.02 9.83
CA GLY A 4 1.77 14.53 9.48
C GLY A 4 1.17 15.14 8.19
N PRO A 5 1.27 16.46 7.94
CA PRO A 5 0.81 17.07 6.70
C PRO A 5 1.49 16.52 5.43
N LEU A 6 2.76 16.10 5.52
CA LEU A 6 3.45 15.46 4.39
C LEU A 6 2.90 14.07 4.10
N LEU A 7 2.53 13.30 5.14
CA LEU A 7 1.92 11.99 4.97
C LEU A 7 0.55 12.11 4.30
N HIS A 8 -0.28 13.08 4.70
CA HIS A 8 -1.58 13.29 4.04
C HIS A 8 -1.44 13.68 2.56
N ARG A 9 -0.46 14.52 2.20
CA ARG A 9 -0.16 14.85 0.80
C ARG A 9 0.28 13.61 0.01
N LEU A 10 1.14 12.81 0.61
CA LEU A 10 1.62 11.56 0.02
C LEU A 10 0.47 10.55 -0.16
N ALA A 11 -0.39 10.39 0.85
CA ALA A 11 -1.59 9.55 0.76
C ALA A 11 -2.51 10.00 -0.37
N PHE A 12 -2.74 11.30 -0.51
CA PHE A 12 -3.55 11.83 -1.61
C PHE A 12 -2.96 11.53 -2.98
N ALA A 13 -1.65 11.71 -3.15
CA ALA A 13 -0.96 11.35 -4.39
C ALA A 13 -1.04 9.85 -4.69
N HIS A 14 -0.86 9.01 -3.67
CA HIS A 14 -0.93 7.57 -3.81
C HIS A 14 -2.35 7.06 -4.07
N ARG A 15 -3.39 7.67 -3.48
CA ARG A 15 -4.78 7.34 -3.81
C ARG A 15 -5.05 7.58 -5.30
N LYS A 16 -4.58 8.69 -5.86
CA LYS A 16 -4.76 8.96 -7.31
C LYS A 16 -4.08 7.95 -8.22
N LEU A 17 -2.94 7.38 -7.81
CA LEU A 17 -2.09 6.54 -8.66
C LEU A 17 -2.28 5.04 -8.42
N LEU A 18 -2.52 4.64 -7.17
CA LEU A 18 -2.44 3.25 -6.72
C LEU A 18 -3.81 2.68 -6.37
N PHE A 19 -4.77 3.49 -5.94
CA PHE A 19 -6.09 3.01 -5.53
C PHE A 19 -6.81 2.28 -6.68
N GLY A 20 -7.41 1.13 -6.33
CA GLY A 20 -8.10 0.26 -7.27
C GLY A 20 -7.17 -0.43 -8.26
N GLN A 21 -5.86 -0.39 -8.08
CA GLN A 21 -4.89 -1.03 -8.97
C GLN A 21 -4.25 -2.24 -8.30
N LYS A 22 -3.93 -3.23 -9.11
CA LYS A 22 -3.22 -4.45 -8.72
C LYS A 22 -1.71 -4.26 -8.90
N PHE A 23 -0.89 -4.76 -7.98
CA PHE A 23 0.56 -4.68 -8.09
C PHE A 23 1.22 -6.03 -7.82
N THR A 24 2.35 -6.27 -8.49
CA THR A 24 3.31 -7.27 -8.03
C THR A 24 4.11 -6.69 -6.87
N ALA A 25 4.23 -7.43 -5.78
CA ALA A 25 4.88 -7.01 -4.55
C ALA A 25 6.07 -7.90 -4.22
N THR A 26 7.20 -7.27 -3.91
CA THR A 26 8.44 -7.97 -3.54
C THR A 26 9.13 -7.26 -2.39
N SER A 27 9.93 -7.99 -1.60
CA SER A 27 10.80 -7.41 -0.58
C SER A 27 12.26 -7.55 -1.00
N PRO A 28 12.87 -6.51 -1.61
CA PRO A 28 14.23 -6.61 -2.14
C PRO A 28 15.28 -6.98 -1.09
N THR A 29 15.04 -6.61 0.16
CA THR A 29 15.96 -6.84 1.29
C THR A 29 15.51 -7.98 2.19
N GLY A 30 14.41 -8.68 1.85
CA GLY A 30 13.87 -9.81 2.62
C GLY A 30 13.18 -9.46 3.95
N HIS A 31 13.33 -8.24 4.46
CA HIS A 31 12.82 -7.83 5.78
C HIS A 31 11.28 -7.82 5.87
N PHE A 32 10.60 -7.77 4.73
CA PHE A 32 9.13 -7.82 4.62
C PHE A 32 8.71 -8.88 3.59
N ALA A 33 9.45 -10.00 3.52
CA ALA A 33 9.20 -11.04 2.52
C ALA A 33 7.79 -11.65 2.64
N ASP A 34 7.38 -12.02 3.86
CA ASP A 34 6.08 -12.65 4.10
C ASP A 34 4.93 -11.71 3.74
N GLY A 35 5.00 -10.47 4.21
CA GLY A 35 3.98 -9.46 3.90
C GLY A 35 3.91 -9.13 2.41
N ALA A 36 5.06 -9.04 1.73
CA ALA A 36 5.10 -8.85 0.29
C ALA A 36 4.46 -10.02 -0.47
N ALA A 37 4.71 -11.26 -0.04
CA ALA A 37 4.10 -12.44 -0.65
C ALA A 37 2.57 -12.48 -0.44
N VAL A 38 2.09 -12.07 0.73
CA VAL A 38 0.65 -12.06 1.04
C VAL A 38 -0.11 -11.00 0.22
N ILE A 39 0.49 -9.85 -0.04
CA ILE A 39 -0.15 -8.77 -0.83
C ILE A 39 0.14 -8.85 -2.33
N ASP A 40 0.98 -9.81 -2.77
CA ASP A 40 1.34 -9.95 -4.17
C ASP A 40 0.10 -10.26 -5.03
N GLY A 41 -0.10 -9.47 -6.08
CA GLY A 41 -1.26 -9.61 -6.96
C GLY A 41 -2.59 -9.16 -6.36
N LEU A 42 -2.59 -8.49 -5.20
CA LEU A 42 -3.80 -7.88 -4.62
C LEU A 42 -4.01 -6.44 -5.13
N PHE A 43 -5.26 -5.97 -5.02
CA PHE A 43 -5.65 -4.60 -5.32
C PHE A 43 -5.46 -3.71 -4.10
N VAL A 44 -4.89 -2.52 -4.28
CA VAL A 44 -4.93 -1.48 -3.24
C VAL A 44 -6.38 -0.97 -3.13
N SER A 45 -7.07 -1.32 -2.06
CA SER A 45 -8.49 -1.02 -1.87
C SER A 45 -8.73 0.21 -0.98
N HIS A 46 -7.77 0.55 -0.13
CA HIS A 46 -7.86 1.73 0.71
C HIS A 46 -6.48 2.21 1.17
N ILE A 47 -6.36 3.50 1.47
CA ILE A 47 -5.14 4.11 2.00
C ILE A 47 -5.56 5.07 3.09
N GLU A 48 -5.03 4.90 4.30
CA GLU A 48 -5.32 5.76 5.46
C GLU A 48 -4.05 6.29 6.08
N VAL A 49 -4.18 7.45 6.74
CA VAL A 49 -3.11 8.06 7.52
C VAL A 49 -3.68 8.48 8.86
N TYR A 50 -3.09 7.94 9.93
CA TYR A 50 -3.37 8.33 11.30
C TYR A 50 -2.09 8.87 11.95
N GLY A 51 -2.01 10.19 12.07
CA GLY A 51 -0.83 10.88 12.59
C GLY A 51 0.41 10.61 11.73
N LYS A 52 1.32 9.76 12.21
CA LYS A 52 2.56 9.38 11.53
C LYS A 52 2.55 7.93 10.99
N ASN A 53 1.39 7.30 10.97
CA ASN A 53 1.22 5.92 10.51
C ASN A 53 0.45 5.90 9.19
N PHE A 54 0.91 5.07 8.28
CA PHE A 54 0.26 4.75 7.01
C PHE A 54 -0.35 3.36 7.09
N PHE A 55 -1.54 3.22 6.52
CA PHE A 55 -2.22 1.93 6.37
C PHE A 55 -2.62 1.77 4.92
N TYR A 56 -2.21 0.66 4.31
CA TYR A 56 -2.63 0.25 2.99
C TYR A 56 -3.46 -1.01 3.13
N PHE A 57 -4.63 -1.01 2.53
CA PHE A 57 -5.54 -2.13 2.54
C PHE A 57 -5.47 -2.80 1.17
N PHE A 58 -5.38 -4.12 1.17
CA PHE A 58 -5.24 -4.94 -0.01
C PHE A 58 -6.32 -6.00 -0.08
N THR A 59 -6.98 -6.13 -1.22
CA THR A 59 -8.08 -7.08 -1.43
C THR A 59 -7.88 -7.92 -2.68
N ARG A 60 -8.48 -9.11 -2.72
CA ARG A 60 -8.45 -9.98 -3.91
C ARG A 60 -9.24 -9.41 -5.08
N GLU A 61 -10.31 -8.69 -4.78
CA GLU A 61 -11.18 -8.07 -5.78
C GLU A 61 -10.96 -6.57 -5.83
N ARG A 62 -11.24 -5.97 -7.00
CA ARG A 62 -11.14 -4.54 -7.19
C ARG A 62 -12.34 -3.85 -6.52
N VAL A 63 -12.05 -3.00 -5.54
CA VAL A 63 -13.06 -2.17 -4.85
C VAL A 63 -13.09 -0.80 -5.53
N GLY A 64 -14.28 -0.29 -5.88
CA GLY A 64 -14.47 1.08 -6.38
C GLY A 64 -14.57 2.09 -5.24
N GLU A 65 -14.39 3.39 -5.49
CA GLU A 65 -14.51 4.43 -4.45
C GLU A 65 -15.89 4.45 -3.77
N ILE A 66 -16.96 4.06 -4.48
CA ILE A 66 -18.35 4.12 -4.00
C ILE A 66 -18.65 3.00 -2.97
N SER A 67 -18.06 1.82 -3.14
CA SER A 67 -18.31 0.65 -2.29
C SER A 67 -17.68 0.73 -0.89
N VAL A 68 -16.90 1.78 -0.59
CA VAL A 68 -16.31 2.00 0.74
C VAL A 68 -17.30 2.67 1.70
N LEU A 69 -18.29 3.41 1.19
CA LEU A 69 -19.28 4.14 1.99
C LEU A 69 -20.57 3.34 2.24
N GLU A 70 -20.81 2.29 1.46
CA GLU A 70 -22.02 1.48 1.53
C GLU A 70 -21.75 0.14 2.22
N LYS A 71 -21.66 0.12 3.56
CA LYS A 71 -21.94 -1.11 4.34
C LYS A 71 -22.29 -0.78 5.80
N VAL A 72 -23.43 -0.11 5.97
CA VAL A 72 -24.26 -0.23 7.17
C VAL A 72 -25.56 -0.90 6.72
N GLY A 73 -25.56 -2.23 6.57
CA GLY A 73 -26.77 -2.97 6.21
C GLY A 73 -26.51 -4.35 5.57
N ASP A 74 -26.93 -5.39 6.29
CA ASP A 74 -27.25 -6.77 5.91
C ASP A 74 -26.23 -7.68 5.19
N SER A 75 -25.58 -8.49 6.04
CA SER A 75 -25.34 -9.95 5.98
C SER A 75 -25.67 -10.72 4.69
N ALA A 76 -24.63 -11.22 4.01
CA ALA A 76 -24.50 -12.59 3.42
C ALA A 76 -23.36 -12.71 2.38
N SER A 77 -22.62 -11.64 2.10
CA SER A 77 -21.31 -11.71 1.43
C SER A 77 -20.29 -11.02 2.34
N SER A 78 -19.22 -11.72 2.73
CA SER A 78 -18.11 -11.09 3.45
C SER A 78 -17.67 -9.88 2.65
N SER A 79 -17.59 -8.73 3.31
CA SER A 79 -17.12 -7.53 2.62
C SER A 79 -15.70 -7.78 2.14
N PRO A 80 -15.32 -7.39 0.91
CA PRO A 80 -13.92 -7.47 0.50
C PRO A 80 -12.98 -6.79 1.49
N LEU A 81 -13.49 -5.79 2.23
CA LEU A 81 -12.76 -5.09 3.29
C LEU A 81 -12.60 -5.90 4.59
N GLU A 82 -13.46 -6.87 4.88
CA GLU A 82 -13.34 -7.75 6.06
C GLU A 82 -12.22 -8.79 5.88
N GLU A 83 -11.91 -9.14 4.64
CA GLU A 83 -10.79 -10.03 4.29
C GLU A 83 -9.56 -9.26 3.78
N ALA A 84 -9.52 -7.95 4.02
CA ALA A 84 -8.43 -7.12 3.53
C ALA A 84 -7.15 -7.40 4.33
N VAL A 85 -6.04 -7.54 3.60
CA VAL A 85 -4.72 -7.52 4.22
C VAL A 85 -4.33 -6.07 4.44
N VAL A 86 -4.00 -5.71 5.67
CA VAL A 86 -3.60 -4.37 6.06
C VAL A 86 -2.10 -4.31 6.24
N VAL A 87 -1.42 -3.43 5.51
CA VAL A 87 0.00 -3.13 5.69
C VAL A 87 0.13 -1.83 6.48
N HIS A 88 0.71 -1.93 7.67
CA HIS A 88 1.03 -0.81 8.54
C HIS A 88 2.47 -0.35 8.31
N MET A 89 2.65 0.95 8.10
CA MET A 89 3.95 1.55 7.82
C MET A 89 4.20 2.76 8.71
N HIS A 90 5.42 2.85 9.24
CA HIS A 90 5.94 4.06 9.87
C HIS A 90 7.28 4.46 9.25
N LEU A 91 7.34 5.62 8.58
CA LEU A 91 8.51 6.04 7.83
C LEU A 91 9.72 6.38 8.72
N GLY A 92 9.50 6.80 9.97
CA GLY A 92 10.58 7.31 10.82
C GLY A 92 11.22 8.59 10.25
N MET A 93 12.51 8.79 10.50
CA MET A 93 13.20 10.04 10.11
C MET A 93 13.65 10.08 8.65
N SER A 94 13.98 8.92 8.07
CA SER A 94 14.59 8.78 6.74
C SER A 94 13.81 7.89 5.77
N GLY A 95 12.70 7.30 6.22
CA GLY A 95 11.83 6.51 5.36
C GLY A 95 11.15 7.35 4.29
N SER A 96 10.84 6.72 3.17
CA SER A 96 10.14 7.32 2.05
C SER A 96 9.34 6.26 1.32
N PHE A 97 8.14 6.63 0.88
CA PHE A 97 7.38 5.85 -0.08
C PHE A 97 7.30 6.68 -1.36
N ARG A 98 7.97 6.24 -2.41
CA ARG A 98 8.09 7.00 -3.67
C ARG A 98 7.56 6.19 -4.83
N THR A 99 6.86 6.85 -5.73
CA THR A 99 6.44 6.31 -7.02
C THR A 99 7.38 6.77 -8.13
N TYR A 100 7.51 5.93 -9.15
CA TYR A 100 8.36 6.06 -10.32
C TYR A 100 7.59 5.55 -11.54
N LYS A 101 8.06 5.95 -12.73
CA LYS A 101 7.66 5.27 -13.98
C LYS A 101 8.30 3.87 -13.99
N CYS A 102 7.57 2.86 -14.44
CA CYS A 102 8.08 1.50 -14.62
C CYS A 102 8.85 1.40 -15.97
N PRO A 103 10.07 0.82 -16.02
CA PRO A 103 10.82 0.31 -14.87
C PRO A 103 11.40 1.43 -14.01
N GLY A 104 11.25 1.29 -12.70
CA GLY A 104 11.81 2.20 -11.72
C GLY A 104 13.32 2.04 -11.55
N PRO A 105 13.95 2.87 -10.70
CA PRO A 105 15.35 2.71 -10.34
C PRO A 105 15.59 1.37 -9.63
N VAL A 106 16.85 0.95 -9.51
CA VAL A 106 17.21 -0.22 -8.70
C VAL A 106 16.86 0.03 -7.22
N PRO A 107 16.18 -0.90 -6.53
CA PRO A 107 15.88 -0.77 -5.11
C PRO A 107 17.14 -0.55 -4.26
N ARG A 108 17.02 0.30 -3.23
CA ARG A 108 18.10 0.57 -2.27
C ARG A 108 18.12 -0.50 -1.18
N GLU A 109 19.21 -0.58 -0.42
CA GLU A 109 19.32 -1.47 0.75
C GLU A 109 18.32 -1.16 1.87
N ALA A 110 17.77 0.06 1.89
CA ALA A 110 16.71 0.44 2.80
C ALA A 110 15.29 0.11 2.27
N THR A 111 15.16 -0.36 1.03
CA THR A 111 13.87 -0.68 0.42
C THR A 111 13.32 -1.97 1.03
N ARG A 112 12.23 -1.84 1.78
CA ARG A 112 11.52 -2.92 2.46
C ARG A 112 10.48 -3.55 1.55
N LEU A 113 9.77 -2.73 0.77
CA LEU A 113 8.73 -3.17 -0.16
C LEU A 113 8.93 -2.47 -1.51
N ARG A 114 8.87 -3.24 -2.59
CA ARG A 114 8.79 -2.78 -3.97
C ARG A 114 7.47 -3.27 -4.55
N MET A 115 6.65 -2.36 -5.04
CA MET A 115 5.41 -2.63 -5.76
C MET A 115 5.55 -2.17 -7.20
N TYR A 116 5.13 -2.95 -8.18
CA TYR A 116 5.16 -2.50 -9.58
C TYR A 116 4.00 -3.08 -10.39
N ASN A 117 3.58 -2.32 -11.39
CA ASN A 117 2.60 -2.71 -12.37
C ASN A 117 3.09 -2.20 -13.74
N GLU A 118 3.46 -3.14 -14.60
CA GLU A 118 4.02 -2.85 -15.93
C GLU A 118 2.97 -2.27 -16.88
N GLU A 119 1.72 -2.74 -16.81
CA GLU A 119 0.60 -2.26 -17.64
C GLU A 119 0.27 -0.79 -17.37
N LEU A 120 0.30 -0.39 -16.10
CA LEU A 120 0.10 1.00 -15.69
C LEU A 120 1.36 1.86 -15.83
N GLY A 121 2.52 1.23 -16.03
CA GLY A 121 3.80 1.92 -16.08
C GLY A 121 4.18 2.55 -14.73
N VAL A 122 3.76 1.97 -13.59
CA VAL A 122 3.99 2.51 -12.24
C VAL A 122 4.82 1.54 -11.41
N GLU A 123 5.83 2.07 -10.74
CA GLU A 123 6.62 1.35 -9.74
C GLU A 123 6.74 2.18 -8.47
N ALA A 124 6.71 1.56 -7.30
CA ALA A 124 6.78 2.24 -6.01
C ALA A 124 7.72 1.52 -5.06
N HIS A 125 8.58 2.29 -4.38
CA HIS A 125 9.52 1.77 -3.38
C HIS A 125 9.22 2.38 -2.02
N LEU A 126 9.13 1.51 -1.02
CA LEU A 126 8.99 1.87 0.38
C LEU A 126 10.28 1.57 1.12
N SER A 127 10.83 2.60 1.76
CA SER A 127 11.73 2.48 2.90
C SER A 127 11.02 2.98 4.14
N ALA A 128 11.01 2.19 5.21
CA ALA A 128 10.31 2.54 6.44
C ALA A 128 11.05 1.97 7.65
N MET A 129 10.84 2.60 8.81
CA MET A 129 11.31 2.09 10.10
C MET A 129 10.45 0.91 10.57
N VAL A 130 9.14 0.97 10.32
CA VAL A 130 8.17 -0.11 10.59
C VAL A 130 7.45 -0.43 9.29
N CYS A 131 7.30 -1.72 8.98
CA CYS A 131 6.57 -2.25 7.84
C CYS A 131 6.07 -3.64 8.20
N ASP A 132 4.84 -3.70 8.71
CA ASP A 132 4.21 -4.93 9.20
C ASP A 132 2.88 -5.14 8.48
N TYR A 133 2.32 -6.35 8.57
CA TYR A 133 1.04 -6.68 7.95
C TYR A 133 0.13 -7.49 8.91
N GLY A 134 -1.17 -7.41 8.68
CA GLY A 134 -2.21 -8.16 9.40
C GLY A 134 -3.46 -8.34 8.55
N THR A 135 -4.41 -9.12 9.05
CA THR A 135 -5.74 -9.36 8.45
C THR A 135 -6.82 -9.01 9.46
#